data_AF-A0A533RWU9-F1
#
_entry.id   AF-A0A533RWU9-F1
#
_cell.length_a   1.000
_cell.length_b   1.000
_cell.length_c   1.000
_cell.angle_alpha   90.00
_cell.angle_beta   90.00
_cell.angle_gamma   90.00
#
_symmetry.space_group_name_H-M   'P 1'
#
loop_
_entity.id
_entity.type
_entity.pdbx_description
1 polymer ?
#
loop_
_entity_poly.entity_id
_entity_poly.type
_entity_poly.pdbx_seq_one_letter_code
_entity_poly.pdbx_strand_id
1 'polypeptide(L)'
;MKLNEIYPHILDAEHALVPYYDPALAKAGEELNLDGPETYLLLALPSFEPGTISPEVLNIRSPYTNEEVYRKRLDSMMRLGMLDTVSEDHYRLTDRGVEAVRILNNIAYNAMASIAPLPAKDLSKLAKFLDERVEACLAAKEPPGKWCIQHSHAADPGADAPVMVRIDQGFSDLLSYRDDSHLATWKDSEVNGHT
;
A
#
# COMPACT_ATOMS: atom_id res chain seq x y z
N MET A 1 -18.65 21.11 -1.64
CA MET A 1 -18.32 19.70 -1.88
C MET A 1 -19.34 18.86 -1.13
N LYS A 2 -20.06 17.99 -1.83
CA LYS A 2 -20.95 17.00 -1.24
C LYS A 2 -20.12 15.84 -0.70
N LEU A 3 -20.61 15.12 0.30
CA LEU A 3 -19.90 13.98 0.90
C LEU A 3 -19.51 12.89 -0.12
N ASN A 4 -20.34 12.68 -1.14
CA ASN A 4 -20.07 11.72 -2.21
C ASN A 4 -19.01 12.17 -3.24
N GLU A 5 -18.54 13.42 -3.17
CA GLU A 5 -17.49 13.96 -4.06
C GLU A 5 -16.10 13.83 -3.44
N ILE A 6 -16.00 13.58 -2.12
CA ILE A 6 -14.72 13.53 -1.40
C ILE A 6 -13.86 12.37 -1.90
N TYR A 7 -14.46 11.18 -2.03
CA TYR A 7 -13.74 9.98 -2.41
C TYR A 7 -13.16 10.05 -3.85
N PRO A 8 -13.95 10.42 -4.88
CA PRO A 8 -13.40 10.62 -6.23
C PRO A 8 -12.21 11.59 -6.24
N HIS A 9 -12.25 12.67 -5.45
CA HIS A 9 -11.14 13.61 -5.38
C HIS A 9 -9.89 13.06 -4.69
N ILE A 10 -10.03 12.18 -3.70
CA ILE A 10 -8.90 11.47 -3.09
C ILE A 10 -8.25 10.55 -4.12
N LEU A 11 -9.06 9.78 -4.85
CA LEU A 11 -8.58 8.87 -5.88
C LEU A 11 -7.91 9.61 -7.04
N ASP A 12 -8.51 10.71 -7.52
CA ASP A 12 -7.92 11.56 -8.55
C ASP A 12 -6.59 12.17 -8.08
N ALA A 13 -6.50 12.57 -6.81
CA ALA A 13 -5.28 13.13 -6.24
C ALA A 13 -4.16 12.08 -6.10
N GLU A 14 -4.47 10.87 -5.65
CA GLU A 14 -3.52 9.74 -5.60
C GLU A 14 -3.03 9.39 -7.02
N HIS A 15 -3.94 9.20 -7.96
CA HIS A 15 -3.58 8.91 -9.36
C HIS A 15 -2.74 10.02 -10.00
N ALA A 16 -2.91 11.27 -9.58
CA ALA A 16 -2.10 12.38 -10.07
C ALA A 16 -0.64 12.32 -9.57
N LEU A 17 -0.32 11.55 -8.52
CA LEU A 17 1.04 11.34 -8.03
C LEU A 17 1.79 10.26 -8.81
N VAL A 18 1.07 9.25 -9.34
CA VAL A 18 1.65 8.11 -10.07
C VAL A 18 2.68 8.52 -11.13
N PRO A 19 2.43 9.51 -12.01
CA PRO A 19 3.40 9.88 -13.06
C PRO A 19 4.74 10.40 -12.54
N TYR A 20 4.82 10.83 -11.27
CA TYR A 20 6.04 11.37 -10.69
C TYR A 20 7.00 10.29 -10.21
N TYR A 21 6.48 9.17 -9.69
CA TYR A 21 7.31 8.12 -9.11
C TYR A 21 7.32 6.81 -9.94
N ASP A 22 6.24 6.49 -10.67
CA ASP A 22 6.08 5.22 -11.39
C ASP A 22 7.21 4.95 -12.40
N PRO A 23 7.65 5.92 -13.23
CA PRO A 23 8.77 5.67 -14.15
C PRO A 23 10.08 5.31 -13.43
N ALA A 24 10.33 5.93 -12.27
CA ALA A 24 11.54 5.69 -11.49
C ALA A 24 11.46 4.34 -10.76
N LEU A 25 10.28 3.98 -10.23
CA LEU A 25 10.04 2.68 -9.63
C LEU A 25 10.10 1.55 -10.65
N ALA A 26 9.52 1.72 -11.84
CA ALA A 26 9.57 0.72 -12.90
C ALA A 26 11.01 0.41 -13.29
N LYS A 27 11.83 1.44 -13.51
CA LYS A 27 13.26 1.27 -13.79
C LYS A 27 14.00 0.56 -12.65
N ALA A 28 13.74 0.94 -11.40
CA ALA A 28 14.37 0.31 -10.25
C ALA A 28 13.94 -1.15 -10.07
N GLY A 29 12.68 -1.46 -10.35
CA GLY A 29 12.15 -2.82 -10.41
C GLY A 29 12.89 -3.67 -11.43
N GLU A 30 13.06 -3.16 -12.65
CA GLU A 30 13.84 -3.82 -13.70
C GLU A 30 15.29 -4.11 -13.27
N GLU A 31 15.96 -3.15 -12.62
CA GLU A 31 17.32 -3.31 -12.07
C GLU A 31 17.38 -4.40 -10.98
N LEU A 32 16.26 -4.63 -10.27
CA LEU A 32 16.10 -5.70 -9.28
C LEU A 32 15.59 -7.02 -9.89
N ASN A 33 15.34 -7.06 -11.21
CA ASN A 33 14.73 -8.17 -11.95
C ASN A 33 13.28 -8.48 -11.52
N LEU A 34 12.54 -7.45 -11.10
CA LEU A 34 11.11 -7.52 -10.78
C LEU A 34 10.32 -6.95 -11.96
N ASP A 35 9.16 -7.54 -12.24
CA ASP A 35 8.18 -6.87 -13.10
C ASP A 35 7.44 -5.74 -12.34
N GLY A 36 6.62 -4.96 -13.05
CA GLY A 36 5.86 -3.86 -12.46
C GLY A 36 5.00 -4.32 -11.26
N PRO A 37 4.07 -5.28 -11.46
CA PRO A 37 3.27 -5.82 -10.36
C PRO A 37 4.06 -6.40 -9.18
N GLU A 38 5.20 -7.06 -9.44
CA GLU A 38 6.11 -7.55 -8.40
C GLU A 38 6.77 -6.40 -7.64
N THR A 39 7.17 -5.33 -8.32
CA THR A 39 7.74 -4.13 -7.68
C THR A 39 6.77 -3.52 -6.68
N TYR A 40 5.50 -3.35 -7.09
CA TYR A 40 4.46 -2.82 -6.21
C TYR A 40 4.05 -3.80 -5.11
N LEU A 41 4.03 -5.10 -5.39
CA LEU A 41 3.78 -6.11 -4.36
C LEU A 41 4.88 -6.08 -3.30
N LEU A 42 6.16 -6.02 -3.71
CA LEU A 42 7.31 -5.97 -2.80
C LEU A 42 7.23 -4.76 -1.86
N LEU A 43 6.86 -3.58 -2.38
CA LEU A 43 6.64 -2.38 -1.58
C LEU A 43 5.54 -2.53 -0.51
N ALA A 44 4.53 -3.38 -0.78
CA ALA A 44 3.46 -3.65 0.17
C ALA A 44 3.85 -4.68 1.25
N LEU A 45 4.83 -5.55 1.02
CA LEU A 45 5.13 -6.67 1.93
C LEU A 45 5.50 -6.28 3.37
N PRO A 46 6.21 -5.16 3.65
CA PRO A 46 6.50 -4.73 5.01
C PRO A 46 5.25 -4.50 5.87
N SER A 47 4.11 -4.18 5.25
CA SER A 47 2.85 -3.96 5.97
C SER A 47 2.35 -5.20 6.72
N PHE A 48 2.85 -6.39 6.39
CA PHE A 48 2.44 -7.67 7.00
C PHE A 48 3.37 -8.14 8.13
N GLU A 49 4.46 -7.42 8.43
CA GLU A 49 5.34 -7.75 9.56
C GLU A 49 4.64 -7.47 10.92
N PRO A 50 4.89 -8.27 11.98
CA PRO A 50 5.80 -9.43 12.08
C PRO A 50 5.18 -10.77 11.62
N GLY A 51 4.05 -10.73 10.90
CA GLY A 51 3.35 -11.89 10.38
C GLY A 51 4.13 -12.64 9.30
N THR A 52 3.40 -13.45 8.52
CA THR A 52 3.94 -14.08 7.31
C THR A 52 3.12 -13.66 6.10
N ILE A 53 3.79 -13.59 4.96
CA ILE A 53 3.19 -13.29 3.68
C ILE A 53 2.70 -14.60 3.08
N SER A 54 1.44 -14.65 2.65
CA SER A 54 0.89 -15.80 1.92
C SER A 54 -0.09 -15.32 0.85
N PRO A 55 -0.41 -16.15 -0.17
CA PRO A 55 -1.46 -15.84 -1.12
C PRO A 55 -2.81 -15.55 -0.46
N GLU A 56 -3.14 -16.26 0.62
CA GLU A 56 -4.36 -16.03 1.41
C GLU A 56 -4.37 -14.63 2.04
N VAL A 57 -3.27 -14.22 2.68
CA VAL A 57 -3.13 -12.89 3.30
C VAL A 57 -3.26 -11.78 2.25
N LEU A 58 -2.64 -11.95 1.08
CA LEU A 58 -2.73 -10.97 -0.01
C LEU A 58 -4.14 -10.85 -0.59
N ASN A 59 -4.90 -11.95 -0.62
CA ASN A 59 -6.30 -11.96 -1.05
C ASN A 59 -7.24 -11.23 -0.09
N ILE A 60 -6.90 -11.10 1.20
CA ILE A 60 -7.70 -10.28 2.12
C ILE A 60 -7.76 -8.83 1.61
N ARG A 61 -6.63 -8.30 1.13
CA ARG A 61 -6.54 -6.93 0.59
C ARG A 61 -7.21 -6.81 -0.77
N SER A 62 -6.97 -7.78 -1.65
CA SER A 62 -7.45 -7.75 -3.03
C SER A 62 -8.26 -9.01 -3.34
N PRO A 63 -9.50 -9.09 -2.84
CA PRO A 63 -10.39 -10.24 -2.93
C PRO A 63 -10.97 -10.46 -4.33
N TYR A 64 -10.36 -9.88 -5.36
CA TYR A 64 -10.70 -10.10 -6.77
C TYR A 64 -9.52 -10.64 -7.59
N THR A 65 -8.30 -10.67 -7.05
CA THR A 65 -7.11 -11.27 -7.68
C THR A 65 -7.04 -12.78 -7.51
N ASN A 66 -6.90 -13.56 -8.58
CA ASN A 66 -6.73 -15.02 -8.45
C ASN A 66 -5.49 -15.38 -7.59
N GLU A 67 -5.67 -16.24 -6.58
CA GLU A 67 -4.62 -16.67 -5.64
C GLU A 67 -3.36 -17.22 -6.35
N GLU A 68 -3.53 -17.92 -7.47
CA GLU A 68 -2.42 -18.46 -8.26
C GLU A 68 -1.52 -17.35 -8.83
N VAL A 69 -2.06 -16.15 -9.05
CA VAL A 69 -1.26 -14.97 -9.46
C VAL A 69 -0.34 -14.55 -8.32
N TYR A 70 -0.82 -14.56 -7.07
CA TYR A 70 0.02 -14.27 -5.91
C TYR A 70 1.09 -15.34 -5.71
N ARG A 71 0.71 -16.62 -5.79
CA ARG A 71 1.65 -17.74 -5.68
C ARG A 71 2.82 -17.61 -6.66
N LYS A 72 2.52 -17.37 -7.94
CA LYS A 72 3.55 -17.18 -8.98
C LYS A 72 4.51 -16.01 -8.69
N ARG A 73 3.99 -14.89 -8.19
CA ARG A 73 4.81 -13.71 -7.84
C ARG A 73 5.68 -13.97 -6.61
N LEU A 74 5.13 -14.63 -5.58
CA LEU A 74 5.88 -15.00 -4.39
C LEU A 74 7.00 -16.00 -4.73
N ASP A 75 6.72 -17.01 -5.56
CA ASP A 75 7.73 -17.96 -6.06
C ASP A 75 8.84 -17.25 -6.86
N SER A 76 8.47 -16.22 -7.64
CA SER A 76 9.42 -15.39 -8.39
C SER A 76 10.33 -14.62 -7.45
N MET A 77 9.77 -13.91 -6.47
CA MET A 77 10.53 -13.18 -5.46
C MET A 77 11.43 -14.07 -4.61
N MET A 78 11.01 -15.31 -4.31
CA MET A 78 11.87 -16.31 -3.68
C MET A 78 13.07 -16.68 -4.55
N ARG A 79 12.87 -16.94 -5.86
CA ARG A 79 13.98 -17.23 -6.79
C ARG A 79 14.97 -16.07 -6.89
N LEU A 80 14.48 -14.84 -6.72
CA LEU A 80 15.30 -13.62 -6.68
C LEU A 80 15.98 -13.38 -5.31
N GLY A 81 15.73 -14.26 -4.33
CA GLY A 81 16.27 -14.18 -2.98
C GLY A 81 15.67 -13.06 -2.13
N MET A 82 14.51 -12.51 -2.52
CA MET A 82 13.82 -11.44 -1.76
C MET A 82 12.99 -12.00 -0.61
N LEU A 83 12.54 -13.24 -0.73
CA LEU A 83 11.73 -13.94 0.25
C LEU A 83 12.37 -15.26 0.66
N ASP A 84 12.14 -15.65 1.91
CA ASP A 84 12.46 -16.97 2.43
C ASP A 84 11.20 -17.67 2.95
N THR A 85 11.21 -19.01 2.92
CA THR A 85 10.09 -19.84 3.36
C THR A 85 10.13 -20.02 4.87
N VAL A 86 9.04 -19.66 5.55
CA VAL A 86 8.83 -19.96 6.97
C VAL A 86 8.14 -21.33 7.12
N SER A 87 7.13 -21.58 6.29
CA SER A 87 6.43 -22.86 6.15
C SER A 87 5.77 -22.93 4.76
N GLU A 88 5.11 -24.03 4.43
CA GLU A 88 4.35 -24.16 3.17
C GLU A 88 3.46 -22.93 2.95
N ASP A 89 3.61 -22.26 1.81
CA ASP A 89 2.90 -21.02 1.42
C ASP A 89 3.04 -19.79 2.32
N HIS A 90 3.96 -19.81 3.29
CA HIS A 90 4.22 -18.70 4.18
C HIS A 90 5.66 -18.21 4.06
N TYR A 91 5.80 -16.91 3.80
CA TYR A 91 7.07 -16.28 3.46
C TYR A 91 7.38 -15.10 4.37
N ARG A 92 8.67 -14.73 4.44
CA ARG A 92 9.16 -13.50 5.05
C ARG A 92 10.20 -12.83 4.17
N LEU A 93 10.37 -11.53 4.32
CA LEU A 93 11.45 -10.79 3.65
C LEU A 93 12.81 -11.28 4.14
N THR A 94 13.73 -11.51 3.21
CA THR A 94 15.16 -11.67 3.54
C THR A 94 15.80 -10.30 3.77
N ASP A 95 17.04 -10.26 4.24
CA ASP A 95 17.83 -9.02 4.29
C ASP A 95 17.92 -8.34 2.91
N ARG A 96 18.01 -9.13 1.84
CA ARG A 96 17.99 -8.62 0.46
C ARG A 96 16.63 -8.03 0.10
N GLY A 97 15.54 -8.68 0.49
CA GLY A 97 14.18 -8.16 0.29
C GLY A 97 13.95 -6.85 1.03
N VAL A 98 14.37 -6.77 2.30
CA VAL A 98 14.30 -5.54 3.11
C VAL A 98 15.10 -4.42 2.46
N GLU A 99 16.32 -4.70 1.99
CA GLU A 99 17.15 -3.71 1.30
C GLU A 99 16.53 -3.24 -0.02
N ALA A 100 15.94 -4.16 -0.80
CA ALA A 100 15.24 -3.82 -2.04
C ALA A 100 14.04 -2.90 -1.77
N VAL A 101 13.21 -3.21 -0.76
CA VAL A 101 12.13 -2.34 -0.30
C VAL A 101 12.67 -0.95 0.07
N ARG A 102 13.76 -0.89 0.84
CA ARG A 102 14.38 0.38 1.25
C ARG A 102 14.83 1.21 0.05
N ILE A 103 15.42 0.58 -0.96
CA ILE A 103 15.83 1.25 -2.20
C ILE A 103 14.61 1.81 -2.93
N LEU A 104 13.58 0.98 -3.16
CA LEU A 104 12.37 1.39 -3.87
C LEU A 104 11.64 2.54 -3.14
N ASN A 105 11.47 2.45 -1.83
CA ASN A 105 10.88 3.52 -1.02
C ASN A 105 11.66 4.84 -1.15
N ASN A 106 12.99 4.79 -1.04
CA ASN A 106 13.81 6.00 -1.20
C ASN A 106 13.65 6.61 -2.60
N ILE A 107 13.53 5.80 -3.64
CA ILE A 107 13.30 6.28 -5.01
C ILE A 107 11.94 6.98 -5.11
N ALA A 108 10.87 6.35 -4.61
CA ALA A 108 9.54 6.95 -4.59
C ALA A 108 9.52 8.26 -3.78
N TYR A 109 10.13 8.26 -2.59
CA TYR A 109 10.14 9.42 -1.70
C TYR A 109 10.92 10.58 -2.30
N ASN A 110 12.07 10.31 -2.92
CA ASN A 110 12.85 11.36 -3.60
C ASN A 110 12.11 11.94 -4.80
N ALA A 111 11.41 11.10 -5.57
CA ALA A 111 10.58 11.57 -6.68
C ALA A 111 9.47 12.50 -6.18
N MET A 112 8.76 12.09 -5.12
CA MET A 112 7.68 12.86 -4.52
C MET A 112 8.13 14.12 -3.77
N ALA A 113 9.34 14.12 -3.18
CA ALA A 113 9.84 15.26 -2.41
C ALA A 113 9.93 16.56 -3.23
N SER A 114 10.04 16.45 -4.56
CA SER A 114 10.10 17.59 -5.47
C SER A 114 8.73 18.18 -5.83
N ILE A 115 7.63 17.51 -5.48
CA ILE A 115 6.27 17.90 -5.85
C ILE A 115 5.81 19.07 -4.95
N ALA A 116 5.40 20.18 -5.57
CA ALA A 116 4.95 21.38 -4.86
C ALA A 116 3.74 22.05 -5.55
N PRO A 117 2.57 21.38 -5.61
CA PRO A 117 1.37 21.90 -6.28
C PRO A 117 0.70 23.03 -5.49
N LEU A 118 1.03 23.17 -4.21
CA LEU A 118 0.48 24.16 -3.29
C LEU A 118 1.62 24.79 -2.46
N PRO A 119 1.40 25.97 -1.85
CA PRO A 119 2.35 26.53 -0.89
C PRO A 119 2.68 25.53 0.24
N ALA A 120 3.93 25.50 0.69
CA ALA A 120 4.40 24.53 1.70
C ALA A 120 3.54 24.51 2.98
N LYS A 121 3.02 25.67 3.41
CA LYS A 121 2.10 25.77 4.55
C LYS A 121 0.80 25.01 4.31
N ASP A 122 0.26 25.04 3.10
CA ASP A 122 -1.01 24.39 2.78
C ASP A 122 -0.82 22.89 2.55
N LEU A 123 0.32 22.46 1.97
CA LEU A 123 0.71 21.04 1.95
C LEU A 123 0.84 20.47 3.37
N SER A 124 1.48 21.22 4.28
CA SER A 124 1.62 20.81 5.68
C SER A 124 0.28 20.69 6.39
N LYS A 125 -0.65 21.62 6.12
CA LYS A 125 -2.03 21.54 6.64
C LYS A 125 -2.78 20.34 6.07
N LEU A 126 -2.62 20.05 4.78
CA LEU A 126 -3.26 18.92 4.12
C LEU A 126 -2.76 17.60 4.72
N ALA A 127 -1.44 17.43 4.85
CA ALA A 127 -0.84 16.25 5.48
C ALA A 127 -1.40 16.04 6.89
N LYS A 128 -1.45 17.11 7.70
CA LYS A 128 -2.03 17.05 9.05
C LYS A 128 -3.53 16.70 9.03
N PHE A 129 -4.28 17.27 8.10
CA PHE A 129 -5.72 16.98 8.01
C PHE A 129 -5.97 15.52 7.63
N LEU A 130 -5.18 14.97 6.69
CA LEU A 130 -5.27 13.56 6.28
C LEU A 130 -4.93 12.64 7.45
N ASP A 131 -3.84 12.90 8.16
CA ASP A 131 -3.44 12.19 9.38
C ASP A 131 -4.58 12.16 10.43
N GLU A 132 -5.17 13.32 10.75
CA GLU A 132 -6.33 13.40 11.65
C GLU A 132 -7.56 12.62 11.15
N ARG A 133 -7.74 12.48 9.83
CA ARG A 133 -8.83 11.67 9.26
C ARG A 133 -8.52 10.17 9.34
N VAL A 134 -7.29 9.76 9.06
CA VAL A 134 -6.83 8.37 9.17
C VAL A 134 -6.98 7.88 10.61
N GLU A 135 -6.54 8.67 11.59
CA GLU A 135 -6.72 8.36 13.01
C GLU A 135 -8.21 8.21 13.40
N ALA A 136 -9.07 9.09 12.87
CA ALA A 136 -10.50 8.98 13.10
C ALA A 136 -11.10 7.71 12.47
N CYS A 137 -10.62 7.28 11.30
CA CYS A 137 -11.01 6.03 10.64
C CYS A 137 -10.55 4.80 11.44
N LEU A 138 -9.30 4.78 11.91
CA LEU A 138 -8.76 3.72 12.76
C LEU A 138 -9.56 3.58 14.07
N ALA A 139 -9.93 4.70 14.69
CA ALA A 139 -10.71 4.74 15.93
C ALA A 139 -12.22 4.54 15.75
N ALA A 140 -12.75 4.58 14.52
CA ALA A 140 -14.16 4.43 14.26
C ALA A 140 -14.66 3.02 14.65
N LYS A 141 -15.95 2.90 15.01
CA LYS A 141 -16.53 1.57 15.29
C LYS A 141 -16.73 0.77 14.00
N GLU A 142 -17.28 1.42 12.98
CA GLU A 142 -17.43 0.87 11.64
C GLU A 142 -16.17 1.14 10.80
N PRO A 143 -15.89 0.34 9.76
CA PRO A 143 -16.43 -1.02 9.57
C PRO A 143 -15.94 -1.98 10.67
N PRO A 144 -16.62 -3.12 10.90
CA PRO A 144 -16.28 -4.06 11.98
C PRO A 144 -14.90 -4.71 11.82
N GLY A 145 -14.39 -4.80 10.58
CA GLY A 145 -13.01 -5.17 10.28
C GLY A 145 -12.26 -4.00 9.65
N LYS A 146 -11.04 -3.71 10.12
CA LYS A 146 -10.17 -2.62 9.63
C LYS A 146 -8.81 -3.13 9.20
N TRP A 147 -8.81 -4.31 8.58
CA TRP A 147 -7.58 -5.03 8.32
C TRP A 147 -6.73 -4.29 7.29
N CYS A 148 -7.33 -3.78 6.21
CA CYS A 148 -6.61 -3.08 5.14
C CYS A 148 -5.96 -1.80 5.64
N ILE A 149 -6.71 -0.91 6.31
CA ILE A 149 -6.14 0.35 6.83
C ILE A 149 -5.08 0.10 7.90
N GLN A 150 -5.25 -0.90 8.77
CA GLN A 150 -4.25 -1.22 9.80
C GLN A 150 -2.90 -1.61 9.18
N HIS A 151 -2.92 -2.41 8.11
CA HIS A 151 -1.69 -2.83 7.44
C HIS A 151 -1.10 -1.68 6.61
N SER A 152 -1.94 -0.92 5.88
CA SER A 152 -1.48 0.27 5.16
C SER A 152 -0.78 1.26 6.10
N HIS A 153 -1.39 1.56 7.26
CA HIS A 153 -0.88 2.51 8.22
C HIS A 153 0.35 1.99 8.98
N ALA A 154 0.50 0.66 9.13
CA ALA A 154 1.72 0.07 9.70
C ALA A 154 2.98 0.37 8.87
N ALA A 155 2.82 0.74 7.59
CA ALA A 155 3.90 1.17 6.71
C ALA A 155 4.13 2.71 6.71
N ASP A 156 3.50 3.47 7.62
CA ASP A 156 3.66 4.92 7.69
C ASP A 156 5.15 5.32 7.81
N PRO A 157 5.63 6.23 6.94
CA PRO A 157 7.04 6.61 6.87
C PRO A 157 7.50 7.54 8.00
N GLY A 158 6.58 7.96 8.87
CA GLY A 158 6.81 8.83 10.01
C GLY A 158 6.76 10.32 9.69
N ALA A 159 6.76 11.13 10.75
CA ALA A 159 6.60 12.58 10.66
C ALA A 159 7.74 13.30 9.91
N ASP A 160 8.93 12.68 9.87
CA ASP A 160 10.13 13.22 9.22
C ASP A 160 10.16 12.97 7.70
N ALA A 161 9.25 12.16 7.17
CA ALA A 161 9.12 11.93 5.74
C ALA A 161 8.73 13.23 4.98
N PRO A 162 9.11 13.38 3.69
CA PRO A 162 8.71 14.52 2.90
C PRO A 162 7.19 14.71 2.90
N VAL A 163 6.72 15.96 2.95
CA VAL A 163 5.29 16.27 3.12
C VAL A 163 4.39 15.60 2.07
N MET A 164 4.87 15.46 0.84
CA MET A 164 4.13 14.80 -0.24
C MET A 164 4.03 13.29 -0.05
N VAL A 165 5.05 12.65 0.54
CA VAL A 165 5.01 11.23 0.90
C VAL A 165 3.98 10.99 2.00
N ARG A 166 3.90 11.89 2.98
CA ARG A 166 2.89 11.80 4.05
C ARG A 166 1.47 12.02 3.51
N ILE A 167 1.31 12.86 2.50
CA ILE A 167 0.03 13.04 1.80
C ILE A 167 -0.36 11.77 1.04
N ASP A 168 0.59 11.16 0.32
CA ASP A 168 0.42 9.90 -0.40
C ASP A 168 0.02 8.74 0.53
N GLN A 169 0.71 8.60 1.67
CA GLN A 169 0.34 7.65 2.73
C GLN A 169 -1.09 7.90 3.23
N GLY A 170 -1.44 9.17 3.51
CA GLY A 170 -2.79 9.54 3.95
C GLY A 170 -3.87 9.19 2.92
N PHE A 171 -3.59 9.31 1.62
CA PHE A 171 -4.50 8.84 0.58
C PHE A 171 -4.60 7.30 0.58
N SER A 172 -3.47 6.60 0.62
CA SER A 172 -3.41 5.13 0.66
C SER A 172 -4.21 4.53 1.83
N ASP A 173 -4.11 5.14 3.02
CA ASP A 173 -4.83 4.72 4.22
C ASP A 173 -6.35 4.93 4.07
N LEU A 174 -6.77 6.08 3.52
CA LEU A 174 -8.19 6.36 3.28
C LEU A 174 -8.80 5.44 2.21
N LEU A 175 -8.03 5.08 1.18
CA LEU A 175 -8.43 4.09 0.19
C LEU A 175 -8.55 2.69 0.82
N SER A 176 -7.60 2.32 1.69
CA SER A 176 -7.62 1.05 2.42
C SER A 176 -8.81 0.95 3.38
N TYR A 177 -9.19 2.04 4.06
CA TYR A 177 -10.40 2.07 4.89
C TYR A 177 -11.69 1.91 4.07
N ARG A 178 -11.70 2.44 2.84
CA ARG A 178 -12.78 2.16 1.89
C ARG A 178 -12.81 0.67 1.56
N ASP A 179 -11.66 0.04 1.29
CA ASP A 179 -11.61 -1.39 0.99
C ASP A 179 -12.16 -2.22 2.16
N ASP A 180 -11.80 -1.87 3.40
CA ASP A 180 -12.40 -2.46 4.60
C ASP A 180 -13.93 -2.30 4.65
N SER A 181 -14.45 -1.14 4.26
CA SER A 181 -15.89 -0.87 4.21
C SER A 181 -16.59 -1.71 3.13
N HIS A 182 -15.95 -1.85 1.96
CA HIS A 182 -16.44 -2.74 0.91
C HIS A 182 -16.41 -4.20 1.37
N LEU A 183 -15.30 -4.66 1.94
CA LEU A 183 -15.12 -6.00 2.53
C LEU A 183 -16.20 -6.33 3.58
N ALA A 184 -16.53 -5.38 4.45
CA ALA A 184 -17.58 -5.58 5.45
C ALA A 184 -18.97 -5.76 4.83
N THR A 185 -19.24 -5.22 3.64
CA THR A 185 -20.60 -5.23 3.05
C THR A 185 -21.02 -6.60 2.49
N TRP A 186 -20.07 -7.44 2.10
CA TRP A 186 -20.32 -8.67 1.35
C TRP A 186 -19.71 -9.94 1.97
N LYS A 187 -18.81 -9.81 2.96
CA LYS A 187 -18.34 -10.97 3.75
C LYS A 187 -19.51 -11.70 4.43
N ASP A 188 -20.54 -10.97 4.85
CA ASP A 188 -21.77 -11.54 5.41
C ASP A 188 -22.64 -12.28 4.37
N SER A 189 -22.33 -12.14 3.07
CA SER A 189 -23.05 -12.80 1.96
C SER A 189 -22.38 -14.09 1.47
N GLU A 190 -21.34 -14.59 2.15
CA GLU A 190 -20.56 -15.81 1.78
C GLU A 190 -19.98 -15.80 0.34
N VAL A 191 -19.88 -14.62 -0.28
CA VAL A 191 -19.25 -14.46 -1.61
C VAL A 191 -17.75 -14.23 -1.42
N ASN A 192 -16.93 -15.08 -2.02
CA ASN A 192 -15.47 -15.04 -1.89
C ASN A 192 -14.75 -14.18 -2.95
N GLY A 193 -15.47 -13.59 -3.91
CA GLY A 193 -14.94 -12.58 -4.83
C GLY A 193 -14.14 -13.06 -6.05
N HIS A 194 -13.88 -14.37 -6.15
CA HIS A 194 -13.03 -14.94 -7.20
C HIS A 194 -13.61 -16.18 -7.92
N THR A 195 -14.87 -16.54 -7.64
CA THR A 195 -15.58 -17.63 -8.34
C THR A 195 -16.28 -17.19 -9.60
#